data_AF-A0AAD5H2C3-F1
#
_entry.id   AF-A0AAD5H2C3-F1
#
_cell.length_a   1.000
_cell.length_b   1.000
_cell.length_c   1.000
_cell.angle_alpha   90.00
_cell.angle_beta   90.00
_cell.angle_gamma   90.00
#
_symmetry.space_group_name_H-M   'P 1'
#
loop_
_entity.id
_entity.type
_entity.pdbx_description
1 polymer ?
#
loop_
_entity_poly.entity_id
_entity_poly.type
_entity_poly.pdbx_seq_one_letter_code
_entity_poly.pdbx_strand_id
1 'polypeptide(L)'
;MSQSYRAAQALQGCSATQLSERRQRSGVLVVCTQQRKDPKSDPNYRRSSQNDYWRKPQKRGSSRGTSVSTENEKRRRGRSAHLRSPDDTPLRDGNRDRLMGLLTDRAARTLAVSVDDDNPALNQWMGLYLGEHPIPKDGNWSDVSGENFLRTLLTKPVEEISGSFSDEDDSFLTRSPVGGDPRSIASRIMELRHDIAKEWMEELELIKEENMLLISETLMKSMDPEGNGNGSGNGNGSSAAPAADGKTEGGTPSAAAGEAPQQPPLRKVDIEELDDSAGGGDD
;
A
#
# COMPACT_ATOMS: atom_id res chain seq x y z
N MET A 1 1.66 0.53 -59.04
CA MET A 1 2.20 -0.81 -58.71
C MET A 1 1.89 -1.09 -57.26
N SER A 2 0.81 -1.85 -57.04
CA SER A 2 0.37 -2.32 -55.73
C SER A 2 1.29 -3.42 -55.23
N GLN A 3 1.69 -3.38 -53.95
CA GLN A 3 1.91 -4.59 -53.19
C GLN A 3 1.22 -4.49 -51.82
N SER A 4 0.08 -5.16 -51.83
CA SER A 4 -0.81 -5.54 -50.76
C SER A 4 -0.21 -6.62 -49.84
N TYR A 5 -0.49 -6.48 -48.54
CA TYR A 5 -0.99 -7.51 -47.62
C TYR A 5 -0.10 -8.68 -47.11
N ARG A 6 -0.32 -8.96 -45.81
CA ARG A 6 -0.20 -10.22 -45.03
C ARG A 6 1.14 -10.58 -44.35
N ALA A 7 1.13 -10.54 -43.02
CA ALA A 7 1.39 -11.72 -42.19
C ALA A 7 0.75 -11.54 -40.80
N ALA A 8 -0.40 -12.17 -40.61
CA ALA A 8 -0.98 -12.50 -39.32
C ALA A 8 -0.56 -13.93 -38.94
N GLN A 9 -0.71 -14.27 -37.65
CA GLN A 9 -0.67 -15.59 -37.02
C GLN A 9 0.68 -16.07 -36.44
N ALA A 10 0.77 -16.02 -35.11
CA ALA A 10 1.39 -17.06 -34.30
C ALA A 10 0.82 -17.00 -32.86
N LEU A 11 -0.45 -17.40 -32.71
CA LEU A 11 -1.00 -17.87 -31.44
C LEU A 11 -1.09 -19.40 -31.55
N GLN A 12 -0.22 -20.14 -30.87
CA GLN A 12 -0.42 -21.56 -30.60
C GLN A 12 0.49 -22.06 -29.48
N GLY A 13 -0.12 -22.47 -28.37
CA GLY A 13 0.35 -23.60 -27.55
C GLY A 13 1.27 -23.28 -26.37
N CYS A 14 0.70 -22.84 -25.24
CA CYS A 14 1.29 -23.16 -23.93
C CYS A 14 0.37 -24.16 -23.24
N SER A 15 0.71 -25.43 -23.39
CA SER A 15 0.09 -26.56 -22.71
C SER A 15 0.44 -26.53 -21.23
N ALA A 16 -0.60 -26.42 -20.40
CA ALA A 16 -0.53 -26.73 -18.98
C ALA A 16 -0.31 -28.25 -18.81
N THR A 17 0.90 -28.67 -18.45
CA THR A 17 1.17 -30.00 -17.86
C THR A 17 2.63 -30.08 -17.41
N GLN A 18 2.86 -30.01 -16.10
CA GLN A 18 3.67 -30.97 -15.32
C GLN A 18 3.97 -30.40 -13.93
N LEU A 19 2.96 -30.50 -13.08
CA LEU A 19 3.12 -30.68 -11.65
C LEU A 19 3.49 -32.15 -11.43
N SER A 20 4.71 -32.45 -11.00
CA SER A 20 5.02 -33.51 -10.03
C SER A 20 6.53 -33.76 -9.91
N GLU A 21 6.93 -34.07 -8.68
CA GLU A 21 8.21 -34.70 -8.33
C GLU A 21 9.48 -33.84 -8.40
N ARG A 22 9.88 -33.27 -7.26
CA ARG A 22 11.18 -33.64 -6.69
C ARG A 22 11.40 -33.24 -5.24
N ARG A 23 11.77 -34.27 -4.47
CA ARG A 23 12.66 -34.27 -3.30
C ARG A 23 12.11 -33.78 -1.97
N GLN A 24 11.48 -34.74 -1.29
CA GLN A 24 11.74 -34.99 0.13
C GLN A 24 13.26 -35.09 0.37
N ARG A 25 13.86 -34.05 0.96
CA ARG A 25 15.11 -34.17 1.71
C ARG A 25 14.81 -33.85 3.16
N SER A 26 14.74 -34.93 3.94
CA SER A 26 14.78 -34.97 5.40
C SER A 26 16.04 -34.22 5.89
N GLY A 27 15.88 -32.94 6.21
CA GLY A 27 16.84 -32.17 6.99
C GLY A 27 16.37 -32.10 8.43
N VAL A 28 17.17 -32.68 9.33
CA VAL A 28 16.98 -32.63 10.78
C VAL A 28 17.04 -31.16 11.23
N LEU A 29 15.89 -30.59 11.59
CA LEU A 29 15.78 -29.27 12.20
C LEU A 29 16.37 -29.32 13.62
N VAL A 30 17.57 -28.79 13.78
CA VAL A 30 18.13 -28.45 15.10
C VAL A 30 17.37 -27.24 15.63
N VAL A 31 16.38 -27.49 16.49
CA VAL A 31 15.64 -26.46 17.21
C VAL A 31 16.55 -25.91 18.31
N CYS A 32 17.25 -24.81 18.04
CA CYS A 32 17.88 -24.00 19.07
C CYS A 32 16.78 -23.32 19.90
N THR A 33 16.51 -23.86 21.09
CA THR A 33 15.63 -23.25 22.09
C THR A 33 16.30 -22.01 22.68
N GLN A 34 16.07 -20.86 22.06
CA GLN A 34 16.52 -19.58 22.58
C GLN A 34 15.71 -19.25 23.83
N GLN A 35 16.34 -19.43 25.00
CA GLN A 35 15.79 -19.05 26.30
C GLN A 35 15.40 -17.58 26.28
N ARG A 36 14.09 -17.30 26.25
CA ARG A 36 13.54 -15.96 26.45
C ARG A 36 13.79 -15.58 27.91
N LYS A 37 14.70 -14.63 28.15
CA LYS A 37 14.83 -13.94 29.44
C LYS A 37 13.53 -13.19 29.71
N ASP A 38 12.94 -13.46 30.88
CA ASP A 38 11.75 -12.76 31.36
C ASP A 38 12.02 -11.24 31.48
N PRO A 39 11.26 -10.38 30.79
CA PRO A 39 11.46 -8.93 30.80
C PRO A 39 11.06 -8.24 32.13
N LYS A 40 10.78 -9.01 33.19
CA LYS A 40 10.34 -8.50 34.50
C LYS A 40 11.46 -8.35 35.52
N SER A 41 12.71 -8.73 35.20
CA SER A 41 13.83 -8.65 36.17
C SER A 41 14.61 -7.34 36.15
N ASP A 42 14.23 -6.36 35.34
CA ASP A 42 14.95 -5.10 35.24
C ASP A 42 14.48 -4.11 36.35
N PRO A 43 15.31 -3.81 37.37
CA PRO A 43 14.92 -2.93 38.48
C PRO A 43 14.71 -1.46 38.06
N ASN A 44 14.98 -1.12 36.80
CA ASN A 44 14.72 0.19 36.19
C ASN A 44 13.48 0.25 35.31
N TYR A 45 12.62 -0.79 35.28
CA TYR A 45 11.31 -0.72 34.60
C TYR A 45 10.34 0.18 35.37
N ARG A 46 10.56 1.49 35.27
CA ARG A 46 9.64 2.52 35.75
C ARG A 46 8.36 2.44 34.92
N ARG A 47 7.32 1.88 35.55
CA ARG A 47 5.93 1.84 35.09
C ARG A 47 5.52 3.27 34.68
N SER A 48 5.61 3.59 33.40
CA SER A 48 5.10 4.86 32.86
C SER A 48 3.59 4.85 33.04
N SER A 49 3.14 5.64 34.02
CA SER A 49 1.75 5.91 34.31
C SER A 49 1.07 6.45 33.06
N GLN A 50 0.06 5.71 32.59
CA GLN A 50 -0.69 5.96 31.36
C GLN A 50 -1.60 7.22 31.42
N ASN A 51 -1.46 8.06 32.45
CA ASN A 51 -2.40 9.14 32.78
C ASN A 51 -1.84 10.58 32.60
N ASP A 52 -0.63 10.78 32.07
CA ASP A 52 -0.05 12.13 31.99
C ASP A 52 -0.40 12.93 30.70
N TYR A 53 -1.26 12.40 29.82
CA TYR A 53 -1.60 13.05 28.54
C TYR A 53 -2.45 14.35 28.63
N TRP A 54 -2.89 14.78 29.83
CA TRP A 54 -3.75 15.97 29.98
C TRP A 54 -3.15 17.12 30.80
N ARG A 55 -1.94 16.99 31.37
CA ARG A 55 -1.29 18.12 32.07
C ARG A 55 -0.71 19.09 31.05
N LYS A 56 -1.50 20.14 30.75
CA LYS A 56 -1.03 21.34 30.02
C LYS A 56 0.22 21.90 30.74
N PRO A 57 1.36 22.06 30.06
CA PRO A 57 2.52 22.67 30.68
C PRO A 57 2.22 24.14 31.01
N GLN A 58 2.39 24.51 32.29
CA GLN A 58 2.32 25.91 32.70
C GLN A 58 3.45 26.69 32.01
N LYS A 59 3.06 27.65 31.16
CA LYS A 59 3.97 28.64 30.57
C LYS A 59 4.56 29.50 31.70
N ARG A 60 5.82 29.25 32.05
CA ARG A 60 6.66 30.20 32.78
C ARG A 60 7.66 30.83 31.82
N GLY A 61 7.74 32.16 31.87
CA GLY A 61 8.96 32.90 31.54
C GLY A 61 9.17 33.19 30.06
N SER A 62 8.83 34.42 29.70
CA SER A 62 9.35 35.14 28.53
C SER A 62 10.88 35.14 28.51
N SER A 63 11.47 34.62 27.43
CA SER A 63 12.77 35.07 26.94
C SER A 63 12.73 35.14 25.43
N ARG A 64 12.73 36.38 24.90
CA ARG A 64 13.05 36.71 23.52
C ARG A 64 14.42 36.13 23.18
N GLY A 65 14.42 34.96 22.57
CA GLY A 65 15.57 34.39 21.89
C GLY A 65 15.07 33.96 20.52
N THR A 66 15.62 34.56 19.47
CA THR A 66 15.38 34.21 18.07
C THR A 66 16.01 32.85 17.79
N SER A 67 15.47 31.79 18.39
CA SER A 67 15.82 30.42 18.06
C SER A 67 15.08 30.07 16.77
N VAL A 68 15.76 30.22 15.65
CA VAL A 68 15.45 29.47 14.43
C VAL A 68 15.60 28.01 14.82
N SER A 69 14.47 27.44 15.22
CA SER A 69 14.36 26.10 15.78
C SER A 69 14.79 25.08 14.72
N THR A 70 15.95 24.47 14.95
CA THR A 70 16.36 23.22 14.30
C THR A 70 15.44 22.04 14.68
N GLU A 71 14.47 22.25 15.58
CA GLU A 71 13.35 21.34 15.85
C GLU A 71 12.33 21.28 14.70
N ASN A 72 12.57 22.02 13.60
CA ASN A 72 11.85 21.85 12.34
C ASN A 72 12.26 20.59 11.57
N GLU A 73 13.35 19.91 11.93
CA GLU A 73 13.78 18.69 11.23
C GLU A 73 12.89 17.47 11.55
N LYS A 74 12.20 17.52 12.70
CA LYS A 74 11.09 16.61 13.05
C LYS A 74 9.72 17.13 12.63
N ARG A 75 9.61 18.34 12.08
CA ARG A 75 8.34 18.79 11.52
C ARG A 75 8.17 18.12 10.17
N ARG A 76 7.15 17.26 10.10
CA ARG A 76 6.51 16.68 8.90
C ARG A 76 6.91 17.45 7.66
N ARG A 77 7.92 16.94 6.93
CA ARG A 77 8.05 17.15 5.48
C ARG A 77 6.91 16.41 4.78
N GLY A 78 5.68 16.68 5.22
CA GLY A 78 4.51 16.61 4.35
C GLY A 78 4.60 17.76 3.35
N ARG A 79 3.55 17.96 2.57
CA ARG A 79 3.47 19.05 1.58
C ARG A 79 3.94 20.37 2.20
N SER A 80 4.64 21.18 1.41
CA SER A 80 5.07 22.53 1.84
C SER A 80 3.89 23.25 2.48
N ALA A 81 4.12 24.06 3.52
CA ALA A 81 3.04 24.67 4.30
C ALA A 81 2.02 25.45 3.44
N HIS A 82 2.44 25.96 2.27
CA HIS A 82 1.58 26.65 1.31
C HIS A 82 0.70 25.72 0.44
N LEU A 83 1.02 24.43 0.33
CA LEU A 83 0.22 23.42 -0.38
C LEU A 83 -0.73 22.66 0.53
N ARG A 84 -0.75 22.96 1.84
CA ARG A 84 -1.67 22.32 2.80
C ARG A 84 -3.01 23.02 2.76
N SER A 85 -4.06 22.25 2.54
CA SER A 85 -5.42 22.74 2.78
C SER A 85 -5.62 22.95 4.30
N PRO A 86 -6.45 23.90 4.75
CA PRO A 86 -6.85 24.01 6.15
C PRO A 86 -7.41 22.69 6.73
N ASP A 87 -7.96 21.83 5.86
CA ASP A 87 -8.53 20.53 6.22
C ASP A 87 -7.51 19.37 6.22
N ASP A 88 -6.23 19.63 5.90
CA ASP A 88 -5.22 18.57 5.93
C ASP A 88 -4.86 18.20 7.38
N THR A 89 -5.33 17.02 7.78
CA THR A 89 -4.95 16.44 9.06
C THR A 89 -3.53 15.86 8.97
N PRO A 90 -2.74 15.92 10.04
CA PRO A 90 -1.44 15.25 10.08
C PRO A 90 -1.51 13.76 9.70
N LEU A 91 -2.64 13.10 9.99
CA LEU A 91 -2.88 11.70 9.63
C LEU A 91 -2.90 11.48 8.11
N ARG A 92 -3.37 12.46 7.31
CA ARG A 92 -3.34 12.39 5.84
C ARG A 92 -1.91 12.31 5.30
N ASP A 93 -1.01 13.14 5.80
CA ASP A 93 0.39 13.13 5.36
C ASP A 93 1.05 11.77 5.67
N GLY A 94 0.85 11.24 6.88
CA GLY A 94 1.40 9.93 7.24
C GLY A 94 0.84 8.78 6.41
N ASN A 95 -0.46 8.82 6.08
CA ASN A 95 -1.08 7.82 5.21
C ASN A 95 -0.58 7.94 3.76
N ARG A 96 -0.37 9.17 3.27
CA ARG A 96 0.23 9.41 1.96
C ARG A 96 1.63 8.81 1.87
N ASP A 97 2.46 9.02 2.88
CA ASP A 97 3.83 8.50 2.87
C ASP A 97 3.83 6.96 2.90
N ARG A 98 2.97 6.33 3.71
CA ARG A 98 2.78 4.88 3.69
C ARG A 98 2.33 4.36 2.33
N LEU A 99 1.43 5.07 1.65
CA LEU A 99 0.99 4.73 0.30
C LEU A 99 2.15 4.83 -0.70
N MET A 100 2.97 5.89 -0.62
CA MET A 100 4.16 6.04 -1.46
C MET A 100 5.18 4.92 -1.22
N GLY A 101 5.36 4.51 0.04
CA GLY A 101 6.20 3.37 0.40
C GLY A 101 5.70 2.06 -0.18
N LEU A 102 4.40 1.81 -0.06
CA LEU A 102 3.74 0.63 -0.60
C LEU A 102 3.88 0.54 -2.13
N LEU A 103 3.65 1.66 -2.83
CA LEU A 103 3.85 1.75 -4.28
C LEU A 103 5.31 1.48 -4.68
N THR A 104 6.25 2.02 -3.91
CA THR A 104 7.69 1.82 -4.16
C THR A 104 8.11 0.36 -3.91
N ASP A 105 7.65 -0.28 -2.83
CA ASP A 105 7.91 -1.70 -2.56
C ASP A 105 7.29 -2.59 -3.66
N ARG A 106 6.04 -2.31 -4.05
CA ARG A 106 5.37 -3.03 -5.13
C ARG A 106 6.12 -2.90 -6.45
N ALA A 107 6.50 -1.68 -6.84
CA ALA A 107 7.26 -1.42 -8.07
C ALA A 107 8.61 -2.17 -8.08
N ALA A 108 9.34 -2.17 -6.96
CA ALA A 108 10.62 -2.88 -6.86
C ALA A 108 10.45 -4.40 -6.98
N ARG A 109 9.41 -4.98 -6.37
CA ARG A 109 9.09 -6.42 -6.50
C ARG A 109 8.64 -6.78 -7.92
N THR A 110 7.81 -5.94 -8.55
CA THR A 110 7.40 -6.13 -9.94
C THR A 110 8.62 -6.10 -10.86
N LEU A 111 9.56 -5.18 -10.63
CA LEU A 111 10.80 -5.12 -11.39
C LEU A 111 11.62 -6.41 -11.24
N ALA A 112 11.79 -6.90 -10.00
CA ALA A 112 12.53 -8.14 -9.75
C ALA A 112 11.92 -9.33 -10.53
N VAL A 113 10.60 -9.48 -10.50
CA VAL A 113 9.90 -10.53 -11.27
C VAL A 113 10.06 -10.33 -12.77
N SER A 114 9.94 -9.10 -13.29
CA SER A 114 10.06 -8.83 -14.72
C SER A 114 11.46 -9.09 -15.29
N VAL A 115 12.48 -9.07 -14.42
CA VAL A 115 13.88 -9.25 -14.79
C VAL A 115 14.33 -10.70 -14.62
N ASP A 116 13.53 -11.56 -13.98
CA ASP A 116 13.86 -12.98 -13.75
C ASP A 116 14.15 -13.73 -15.07
N ASP A 117 13.36 -13.45 -16.11
CA ASP A 117 13.50 -14.09 -17.42
C ASP A 117 14.69 -13.54 -18.23
N ASP A 118 14.97 -12.24 -18.13
CA ASP A 118 15.99 -11.54 -18.94
C ASP A 118 17.38 -11.62 -18.31
N ASN A 119 17.46 -11.50 -16.99
CA ASN A 119 18.70 -11.36 -16.24
C ASN A 119 18.57 -11.91 -14.81
N PRO A 120 18.78 -13.23 -14.63
CA PRO A 120 18.63 -13.89 -13.33
C PRO A 120 19.66 -13.40 -12.29
N ALA A 121 20.84 -12.94 -12.72
CA ALA A 121 21.83 -12.37 -11.81
C ALA A 121 21.35 -11.06 -11.18
N LEU A 122 20.73 -10.20 -12.00
CA LEU A 122 20.11 -8.96 -11.51
C LEU A 122 18.90 -9.26 -10.61
N ASN A 123 18.06 -10.25 -10.95
CA ASN A 123 16.97 -10.67 -10.08
C ASN A 123 17.49 -11.17 -8.72
N GLN A 124 18.53 -12.02 -8.70
CA GLN A 124 19.15 -12.50 -7.47
C GLN A 124 19.68 -11.33 -6.62
N TRP A 125 20.42 -10.40 -7.23
CA TRP A 125 20.91 -9.22 -6.52
C TRP A 125 19.78 -8.36 -5.98
N MET A 126 18.71 -8.17 -6.76
CA MET A 126 17.54 -7.41 -6.32
C MET A 126 16.82 -8.09 -5.16
N GLY A 127 16.73 -9.43 -5.17
CA GLY A 127 16.22 -10.20 -4.04
C GLY A 127 17.06 -10.00 -2.77
N LEU A 128 18.40 -10.03 -2.88
CA LEU A 128 19.30 -9.77 -1.76
C LEU A 128 19.16 -8.31 -1.26
N TYR A 129 19.17 -7.35 -2.17
CA TYR A 129 19.06 -5.93 -1.85
C TYR A 129 17.74 -5.58 -1.16
N LEU A 130 16.62 -6.13 -1.65
CA LEU A 130 15.30 -5.97 -1.02
C LEU A 130 15.21 -6.65 0.35
N GLY A 131 15.96 -7.73 0.56
CA GLY A 131 16.08 -8.38 1.86
C GLY A 131 16.90 -7.57 2.87
N GLU A 132 17.98 -6.93 2.41
CA GLU A 132 18.87 -6.11 3.23
C GLU A 132 18.28 -4.72 3.55
N HIS A 133 17.55 -4.13 2.59
CA HIS A 133 16.99 -2.79 2.71
C HIS A 133 15.46 -2.78 2.53
N PRO A 134 14.70 -3.45 3.42
CA PRO A 134 13.25 -3.44 3.34
C PRO A 134 12.70 -2.04 3.64
N ILE A 135 11.66 -1.63 2.92
CA ILE A 135 10.92 -0.39 3.22
C ILE A 135 10.10 -0.61 4.51
N PRO A 136 10.37 0.12 5.60
CA PRO A 136 9.68 -0.10 6.86
C PRO A 136 8.23 0.34 6.78
N LYS A 137 7.32 -0.44 7.40
CA LYS A 137 5.88 -0.11 7.45
C LYS A 137 5.57 1.06 8.39
N ASP A 138 6.38 1.19 9.44
CA ASP A 138 6.26 2.22 10.47
C ASP A 138 7.64 2.81 10.76
N GLY A 139 7.70 4.10 11.10
CA GLY A 139 8.95 4.77 11.40
C GLY A 139 8.95 6.23 10.98
N ASN A 140 10.15 6.73 10.72
CA ASN A 140 10.32 8.08 10.18
C ASN A 140 9.77 8.16 8.75
N TRP A 141 9.16 9.28 8.39
CA TRP A 141 8.41 9.40 7.13
C TRP A 141 9.28 9.22 5.89
N SER A 142 10.54 9.66 5.95
CA SER A 142 11.50 9.48 4.86
C SER A 142 11.85 8.02 4.58
N ASP A 143 11.74 7.17 5.61
CA ASP A 143 11.99 5.74 5.49
C ASP A 143 10.72 5.04 5.00
N VAL A 144 9.57 5.39 5.60
CA VAL A 144 8.26 4.79 5.27
C VAL A 144 7.83 5.12 3.85
N SER A 145 8.16 6.29 3.30
CA SER A 145 7.80 6.66 1.92
C SER A 145 8.55 5.92 0.82
N GLY A 146 9.61 5.17 1.19
CA GLY A 146 10.53 4.57 0.21
C GLY A 146 11.46 5.58 -0.47
N GLU A 147 11.42 6.87 -0.11
CA GLU A 147 12.35 7.86 -0.67
C GLU A 147 13.80 7.58 -0.26
N ASN A 148 14.05 7.24 1.01
CA ASN A 148 15.40 6.90 1.45
C ASN A 148 15.92 5.65 0.77
N PHE A 149 15.07 4.66 0.51
CA PHE A 149 15.41 3.48 -0.29
C PHE A 149 15.91 3.87 -1.69
N LEU A 150 15.17 4.75 -2.39
CA LEU A 150 15.56 5.24 -3.72
C LEU A 150 16.81 6.11 -3.69
N ARG A 151 16.96 6.98 -2.67
CA ARG A 151 18.17 7.80 -2.51
C ARG A 151 19.40 6.93 -2.30
N THR A 152 19.33 5.94 -1.41
CA THR A 152 20.42 4.99 -1.18
C THR A 152 20.79 4.30 -2.49
N LEU A 153 19.81 3.83 -3.25
CA LEU A 153 20.02 3.16 -4.54
C LEU A 153 20.67 4.08 -5.58
N LEU A 154 20.26 5.36 -5.67
CA LEU A 154 20.86 6.35 -6.57
C LEU A 154 22.30 6.75 -6.18
N THR A 155 22.61 6.72 -4.89
CA THR A 155 23.96 7.03 -4.37
C THR A 155 24.89 5.84 -4.38
N LYS A 156 24.37 4.62 -4.51
CA LYS A 156 25.16 3.40 -4.47
C LYS A 156 26.13 3.40 -5.68
N PRO A 157 27.42 3.08 -5.48
CA PRO A 157 28.35 2.94 -6.59
C PRO A 157 27.90 1.80 -7.50
N VAL A 158 28.33 1.85 -8.77
CA VAL A 158 28.13 0.74 -9.69
C VAL A 158 28.98 -0.43 -9.16
N GLU A 159 28.35 -1.28 -8.37
CA GLU A 159 28.94 -2.53 -7.93
C GLU A 159 28.94 -3.45 -9.14
N GLU A 160 30.14 -3.82 -9.61
CA GLU A 160 30.29 -5.00 -10.43
C GLU A 160 29.81 -6.15 -9.55
N ILE A 161 28.62 -6.68 -9.87
CA ILE A 161 28.08 -7.86 -9.20
C ILE A 161 28.97 -9.03 -9.61
N SER A 162 30.13 -9.13 -8.95
CA SER A 162 31.06 -10.22 -9.08
C SER A 162 30.54 -11.36 -8.22
N GLY A 163 29.36 -11.85 -8.59
CA GLY A 163 28.77 -13.04 -8.03
C GLY A 163 29.55 -14.25 -8.52
N SER A 164 30.65 -14.58 -7.84
CA SER A 164 31.24 -15.92 -7.91
C SER A 164 30.26 -16.89 -7.23
N PHE A 165 29.19 -17.27 -7.96
CA PHE A 165 28.14 -18.15 -7.44
C PHE A 165 28.15 -19.54 -8.08
N SER A 166 29.06 -19.80 -9.02
CA SER A 166 29.35 -21.16 -9.47
C SER A 166 30.81 -21.49 -9.19
N ASP A 167 31.00 -22.47 -8.30
CA ASP A 167 32.26 -23.21 -8.13
C ASP A 167 32.50 -24.17 -9.32
N GLU A 168 31.61 -24.13 -10.33
CA GLU A 168 31.66 -24.94 -11.54
C GLU A 168 31.82 -24.01 -12.76
N ASP A 169 32.93 -24.23 -13.46
CA ASP A 169 33.34 -23.71 -14.77
C ASP A 169 33.58 -22.20 -14.97
N ASP A 170 34.87 -21.83 -14.93
CA ASP A 170 35.49 -20.57 -15.41
C ASP A 170 35.05 -20.15 -16.83
N SER A 171 34.45 -21.05 -17.60
CA SER A 171 33.96 -20.84 -18.95
C SER A 171 32.88 -19.75 -19.07
N PHE A 172 32.17 -19.44 -17.99
CA PHE A 172 31.09 -18.43 -17.97
C PHE A 172 31.53 -17.04 -17.50
N LEU A 173 32.80 -16.85 -17.11
CA LEU A 173 33.35 -15.55 -16.67
C LEU A 173 33.39 -14.47 -17.76
N THR A 174 33.08 -14.81 -19.02
CA THR A 174 33.01 -13.85 -20.13
C THR A 174 31.64 -13.18 -20.28
N ARG A 175 30.63 -13.54 -19.47
CA ARG A 175 29.43 -12.71 -19.36
C ARG A 175 29.79 -11.42 -18.64
N SER A 176 29.95 -10.35 -19.42
CA SER A 176 30.07 -8.93 -19.01
C SER A 176 29.45 -8.70 -17.64
N PRO A 177 30.12 -8.05 -16.67
CA PRO A 177 29.65 -7.91 -15.29
C PRO A 177 28.16 -7.59 -15.29
N VAL A 178 27.35 -8.59 -14.97
CA VAL A 178 25.89 -8.58 -15.12
C VAL A 178 25.29 -7.86 -13.91
N GLY A 179 25.94 -6.76 -13.51
CA GLY A 179 25.48 -5.83 -12.51
C GLY A 179 24.74 -4.70 -13.16
N GLY A 180 23.40 -4.70 -13.07
CA GLY A 180 22.64 -3.53 -13.48
C GLY A 180 23.11 -2.32 -12.68
N ASP A 181 23.33 -1.18 -13.34
CA ASP A 181 23.64 0.08 -12.66
C ASP A 181 22.52 0.38 -11.64
N PRO A 182 22.83 0.49 -10.33
CA PRO A 182 21.83 0.80 -9.30
C PRO A 182 21.00 2.03 -9.63
N ARG A 183 21.59 3.03 -10.31
CA ARG A 183 20.88 4.25 -10.73
C ARG A 183 19.86 3.95 -11.81
N SER A 184 20.21 3.13 -12.80
CA SER A 184 19.28 2.68 -13.83
C SER A 184 18.11 1.90 -13.21
N ILE A 185 18.38 1.07 -12.21
CA ILE A 185 17.36 0.32 -11.49
C ILE A 185 16.44 1.28 -10.72
N ALA A 186 17.00 2.27 -10.02
CA ALA A 186 16.22 3.29 -9.32
C ALA A 186 15.29 4.05 -10.28
N SER A 187 15.78 4.46 -11.45
CA SER A 187 14.97 5.11 -12.49
C SER A 187 13.81 4.22 -12.93
N ARG A 188 14.06 2.94 -13.21
CA ARG A 188 13.02 1.99 -13.63
C ARG A 188 12.00 1.72 -12.53
N ILE A 189 12.41 1.69 -11.26
CA ILE A 189 11.48 1.61 -10.11
C ILE A 189 10.62 2.88 -10.05
N MET A 190 11.18 4.06 -10.29
CA MET A 190 10.42 5.32 -10.28
C MET A 190 9.38 5.38 -11.41
N GLU A 191 9.71 4.87 -12.59
CA GLU A 191 8.79 4.72 -13.73
C GLU A 191 7.66 3.74 -13.41
N LEU A 192 7.98 2.51 -13.01
CA LEU A 192 6.98 1.50 -12.62
C LEU A 192 6.08 1.97 -11.49
N ARG A 193 6.63 2.69 -10.51
CA ARG A 193 5.86 3.29 -9.41
C ARG A 193 4.82 4.27 -9.92
N HIS A 194 5.14 5.05 -10.95
CA HIS A 194 4.20 5.99 -11.56
C HIS A 194 3.11 5.28 -12.34
N ASP A 195 3.44 4.23 -13.08
CA ASP A 195 2.47 3.45 -13.85
C ASP A 195 1.49 2.72 -12.93
N ILE A 196 1.99 2.03 -11.89
CA ILE A 196 1.14 1.38 -10.87
C ILE A 196 0.24 2.40 -10.17
N ALA A 197 0.74 3.61 -9.90
CA ALA A 197 -0.07 4.64 -9.27
C ALA A 197 -1.25 5.08 -10.16
N LYS A 198 -1.07 5.12 -11.49
CA LYS A 198 -2.16 5.40 -12.43
C LYS A 198 -3.20 4.29 -12.43
N GLU A 199 -2.76 3.05 -12.54
CA GLU A 199 -3.65 1.88 -12.49
C GLU A 199 -4.49 1.87 -11.21
N TRP A 200 -3.85 2.13 -10.06
CA TRP A 200 -4.58 2.21 -8.78
C TRP A 200 -5.56 3.36 -8.72
N MET A 201 -5.26 4.52 -9.33
CA MET A 201 -6.23 5.61 -9.38
C MET A 201 -7.45 5.24 -10.22
N GLU A 202 -7.26 4.55 -11.35
CA GLU A 202 -8.34 4.04 -12.20
C GLU A 202 -9.19 2.99 -11.45
N GLU A 203 -8.55 2.04 -10.75
CA GLU A 203 -9.26 1.06 -9.92
C GLU A 203 -10.05 1.70 -8.77
N LEU A 204 -9.48 2.72 -8.11
CA LEU A 204 -10.16 3.43 -7.02
C LEU A 204 -11.39 4.20 -7.49
N GLU A 205 -11.47 4.59 -8.77
CA GLU A 205 -12.64 5.24 -9.34
C GLU A 205 -13.84 4.28 -9.44
N LEU A 206 -13.58 2.99 -9.71
CA LEU A 206 -14.60 1.95 -9.82
C LEU A 206 -15.27 1.60 -8.49
N ILE A 207 -14.63 1.89 -7.35
CA ILE A 207 -15.16 1.61 -6.00
C ILE A 207 -16.54 2.24 -5.78
N LYS A 208 -16.81 3.40 -6.38
CA LYS A 208 -18.12 4.05 -6.26
C LYS A 208 -19.23 3.18 -6.88
N GLU A 209 -18.95 2.58 -8.03
CA GLU A 209 -19.89 1.71 -8.74
C GLU A 209 -20.08 0.39 -8.00
N GLU A 210 -18.98 -0.20 -7.52
CA GLU A 210 -19.03 -1.42 -6.69
C GLU A 210 -19.86 -1.20 -5.43
N ASN A 211 -19.66 -0.09 -4.72
CA ASN A 211 -20.46 0.25 -3.54
C ASN A 211 -21.95 0.41 -3.87
N MET A 212 -22.28 0.99 -5.02
CA MET A 212 -23.66 1.12 -5.48
C MET A 212 -24.29 -0.26 -5.77
N LEU A 213 -23.54 -1.16 -6.42
CA LEU A 213 -23.97 -2.52 -6.68
C LEU A 213 -24.22 -3.28 -5.36
N LEU A 214 -23.29 -3.20 -4.41
CA LEU A 214 -23.42 -3.84 -3.09
C LEU A 214 -24.66 -3.34 -2.32
N ILE A 215 -24.93 -2.03 -2.36
CA ILE A 215 -26.15 -1.46 -1.75
C ILE A 215 -27.39 -2.01 -2.45
N SER A 216 -27.40 -2.06 -3.78
CA SER A 216 -28.55 -2.57 -4.55
C SER A 216 -28.84 -4.05 -4.27
N GLU A 217 -27.80 -4.88 -4.20
CA GLU A 217 -27.90 -6.31 -3.87
C GLU A 217 -28.44 -6.49 -2.46
N THR A 218 -27.93 -5.71 -1.50
CA THR A 218 -28.40 -5.76 -0.11
C THR A 218 -29.88 -5.36 0.00
N LEU A 219 -30.30 -4.36 -0.77
CA LEU A 219 -31.70 -3.94 -0.81
C LEU A 219 -32.60 -5.01 -1.43
N MET A 220 -32.24 -5.58 -2.58
CA MET A 220 -33.01 -6.66 -3.23
C MET A 220 -33.17 -7.85 -2.28
N LYS A 221 -32.07 -8.29 -1.64
CA LYS A 221 -32.08 -9.39 -0.68
C LYS A 221 -32.95 -9.11 0.55
N SER A 222 -33.11 -7.86 0.95
CA SER A 222 -33.99 -7.47 2.06
C SER A 222 -35.47 -7.37 1.65
N MET A 223 -35.75 -7.20 0.36
CA MET A 223 -37.12 -7.11 -0.17
C MET A 223 -37.70 -8.47 -0.52
N ASP A 224 -36.87 -9.49 -0.76
CA ASP A 224 -37.31 -10.87 -0.98
C ASP A 224 -37.89 -11.46 0.33
N PRO A 225 -39.23 -11.53 0.50
CA PRO A 225 -39.85 -11.94 1.75
C PRO A 225 -39.90 -13.47 1.93
N GLU A 226 -39.35 -14.24 0.99
CA GLU A 226 -39.52 -15.70 0.92
C GLU A 226 -38.66 -16.51 1.92
N GLY A 227 -37.91 -15.84 2.79
CA GLY A 227 -37.14 -16.51 3.86
C GLY A 227 -37.92 -16.82 5.14
N ASN A 228 -39.14 -16.29 5.32
CA ASN A 228 -39.90 -16.47 6.55
C ASN A 228 -41.17 -17.31 6.36
N GLY A 229 -40.95 -18.62 6.24
CA GLY A 229 -41.91 -19.61 6.73
C GLY A 229 -42.90 -20.18 5.71
N ASN A 230 -42.49 -21.25 5.01
CA ASN A 230 -43.37 -22.42 4.94
C ASN A 230 -42.56 -23.72 4.99
N GLY A 231 -41.65 -23.78 5.97
CA GLY A 231 -41.19 -25.05 6.52
C GLY A 231 -42.39 -25.75 7.15
N SER A 232 -42.98 -26.64 6.36
CA SER A 232 -43.89 -27.70 6.79
C SER A 232 -43.20 -28.52 7.89
N GLY A 233 -43.40 -28.11 9.15
CA GLY A 233 -42.93 -28.76 10.36
C GLY A 233 -44.13 -29.24 11.15
N ASN A 234 -44.59 -30.43 10.80
CA ASN A 234 -45.61 -31.20 11.48
C ASN A 234 -45.25 -31.41 12.98
N GLY A 235 -46.27 -31.51 13.83
CA GLY A 235 -46.17 -31.27 15.26
C GLY A 235 -45.46 -32.34 16.11
N ASN A 236 -45.21 -32.00 17.38
CA ASN A 236 -45.91 -32.64 18.50
C ASN A 236 -45.67 -31.84 19.79
N GLY A 237 -46.73 -31.62 20.57
CA GLY A 237 -46.73 -30.72 21.70
C GLY A 237 -46.06 -31.26 22.97
N SER A 238 -45.77 -30.35 23.89
CA SER A 238 -46.07 -30.51 25.32
C SER A 238 -45.98 -29.16 26.03
N SER A 239 -47.09 -28.81 26.63
CA SER A 239 -47.35 -27.69 27.52
C SER A 239 -46.67 -27.89 28.88
N ALA A 240 -46.01 -26.85 29.40
CA ALA A 240 -45.98 -26.54 30.82
C ALA A 240 -45.62 -25.06 31.02
N ALA A 241 -46.41 -24.39 31.85
CA ALA A 241 -46.47 -22.94 32.03
C ALA A 241 -45.62 -22.48 33.25
N PRO A 242 -45.84 -21.30 33.87
CA PRO A 242 -44.92 -20.15 33.81
C PRO A 242 -44.45 -19.65 35.19
N ALA A 243 -43.49 -18.72 35.27
CA ALA A 243 -43.44 -17.69 36.33
C ALA A 243 -42.28 -16.69 36.18
N ALA A 244 -42.55 -15.47 36.69
CA ALA A 244 -41.66 -14.38 37.10
C ALA A 244 -41.14 -13.47 35.97
N ASP A 245 -41.76 -12.31 35.70
CA ASP A 245 -41.84 -11.08 36.51
C ASP A 245 -40.53 -10.28 36.48
N GLY A 246 -40.55 -9.11 35.82
CA GLY A 246 -39.33 -8.37 35.46
C GLY A 246 -39.56 -7.08 34.66
N LYS A 247 -40.39 -6.20 35.20
CA LYS A 247 -40.45 -4.73 35.12
C LYS A 247 -39.63 -3.99 34.03
N THR A 248 -40.40 -3.29 33.21
CA THR A 248 -40.12 -2.19 32.26
C THR A 248 -39.33 -1.00 32.81
N GLU A 249 -38.47 -0.42 31.96
CA GLU A 249 -38.28 1.02 31.64
C GLU A 249 -37.29 1.06 30.45
N GLY A 250 -37.56 1.60 29.27
CA GLY A 250 -38.13 2.92 28.98
C GLY A 250 -37.06 3.72 28.22
N GLY A 251 -36.85 3.45 26.92
CA GLY A 251 -35.81 4.08 26.10
C GLY A 251 -36.27 4.29 24.66
N THR A 252 -36.63 5.53 24.36
CA THR A 252 -37.16 6.11 23.13
C THR A 252 -36.29 5.82 21.89
N PRO A 253 -36.85 5.33 20.76
CA PRO A 253 -36.14 5.36 19.49
C PRO A 253 -36.24 6.78 18.89
N SER A 254 -35.16 7.56 19.03
CA SER A 254 -35.03 8.83 18.33
C SER A 254 -34.76 8.55 16.86
N ALA A 255 -35.78 8.76 16.04
CA ALA A 255 -35.68 8.83 14.58
C ALA A 255 -34.76 10.00 14.20
N ALA A 256 -33.50 9.70 13.89
CA ALA A 256 -32.63 10.62 13.17
C ALA A 256 -33.04 10.58 11.69
N ALA A 257 -33.82 11.57 11.30
CA ALA A 257 -34.10 11.88 9.91
C ALA A 257 -32.77 11.99 9.15
N GLY A 258 -32.65 11.20 8.08
CA GLY A 258 -31.56 11.31 7.13
C GLY A 258 -31.60 12.68 6.48
N GLU A 259 -30.64 13.53 6.84
CA GLU A 259 -30.32 14.73 6.08
C GLU A 259 -29.53 14.25 4.85
N ALA A 260 -30.20 14.27 3.70
CA ALA A 260 -29.59 13.95 2.42
C ALA A 260 -28.35 14.83 2.20
N PRO A 261 -27.23 14.29 1.69
CA PRO A 261 -26.05 15.08 1.39
C PRO A 261 -26.43 16.15 0.36
N GLN A 262 -26.43 17.41 0.79
CA GLN A 262 -26.59 18.56 -0.09
C GLN A 262 -25.48 18.52 -1.13
N GLN A 263 -25.85 18.25 -2.38
CA GLN A 263 -24.92 18.37 -3.50
C GLN A 263 -24.42 19.82 -3.54
N PRO A 264 -23.09 20.04 -3.60
CA PRO A 264 -22.56 21.39 -3.73
C PRO A 264 -23.09 22.01 -5.04
N PRO A 265 -23.51 23.29 -5.04
CA PRO A 265 -24.01 23.94 -6.24
C PRO A 265 -22.94 23.89 -7.32
N LEU A 266 -23.31 23.31 -8.47
CA LEU A 266 -22.50 23.28 -9.69
C LEU A 266 -22.05 24.71 -10.00
N ARG A 267 -20.76 24.98 -9.81
CA ARG A 267 -20.14 26.22 -10.28
C ARG A 267 -20.24 26.20 -11.79
N LYS A 268 -20.93 27.19 -12.35
CA LYS A 268 -20.90 27.50 -13.78
C LYS A 268 -19.43 27.77 -14.10
N VAL A 269 -18.81 26.86 -14.84
CA VAL A 269 -17.51 27.09 -15.44
C VAL A 269 -17.81 27.95 -16.66
N ASP A 270 -17.55 29.24 -16.56
CA ASP A 270 -17.53 30.13 -17.71
C ASP A 270 -16.33 29.67 -18.56
N ILE A 271 -16.63 28.89 -19.60
CA ILE A 271 -15.69 28.53 -20.66
C ILE A 271 -15.57 29.80 -21.50
N GLU A 272 -14.60 30.65 -21.18
CA GLU A 272 -14.12 31.65 -22.13
C GLU A 272 -13.48 30.87 -23.29
N GLU A 273 -14.10 30.97 -24.47
CA GLU A 273 -13.54 30.53 -25.74
C GLU A 273 -12.16 31.16 -25.91
N LEU A 274 -11.12 30.33 -25.80
CA LEU A 274 -9.78 30.66 -26.26
C LEU A 274 -9.80 30.63 -27.79
N ASP A 275 -9.91 31.81 -28.38
CA ASP A 275 -9.67 32.06 -29.80
C ASP A 275 -8.21 31.71 -30.12
N ASP A 276 -8.00 30.50 -30.67
CA ASP A 276 -6.73 30.09 -31.28
C ASP A 276 -6.50 30.88 -32.57
N SER A 277 -5.97 32.09 -32.42
CA SER A 277 -5.38 32.84 -33.53
C SER A 277 -4.15 32.12 -34.05
N ALA A 278 -4.33 31.45 -35.19
CA ALA A 278 -3.28 30.96 -36.05
C ALA A 278 -2.34 32.10 -36.48
N GLY A 279 -1.20 32.21 -35.79
CA GLY A 279 -0.06 33.02 -36.21
C GLY A 279 0.89 32.18 -37.03
N GLY A 280 0.72 32.18 -38.35
CA GLY A 280 1.73 31.75 -39.30
C GLY A 280 2.97 32.65 -39.21
N GLY A 281 4.14 32.03 -39.30
CA GLY A 281 5.42 32.72 -39.40
C GLY A 281 6.34 31.89 -40.28
N ASP A 282 6.42 32.30 -41.54
CA ASP A 282 7.46 31.93 -42.50
C ASP A 282 8.84 32.40 -41.99
N ASP A 283 9.84 31.52 -42.05
CA ASP A 283 11.21 31.76 -42.57
C ASP A 283 12.12 30.53 -42.35
#